data_AF-A0A938QMS2-F1
#
_entry.id   AF-A0A938QMS2-F1
#
_cell.length_a   1.000
_cell.length_b   1.000
_cell.length_c   1.000
_cell.angle_alpha   90.00
_cell.angle_beta   90.00
_cell.angle_gamma   90.00
#
_symmetry.space_group_name_H-M   'P 1'
#
loop_
_entity.id
_entity.type
_entity.pdbx_description
1 polymer ?
#
loop_
_entity_poly.entity_id
_entity_poly.type
_entity_poly.pdbx_seq_one_letter_code
_entity_poly.pdbx_strand_id
1 'polypeptide(L)'
;MKKKAFTLIELMIVVAIIGILAAIAIPNFVKFQCRSKQSEAKGNMKAIYVGEESYRAENDTYISFPNTSLASQTNAIGFQPKGNKIRYVYKTNAANQTAFGADATVNPTFVGELSNDVWSVSEANNVANSTNGCQ
;
A
#
# COMPACT_ATOMS: atom_id res chain seq x y z
N MET A 1 28.14 -47.93 12.03
CA MET A 1 27.58 -46.59 12.35
C MET A 1 26.11 -46.74 12.73
N LYS A 2 25.72 -46.44 13.97
CA LYS A 2 24.31 -46.52 14.40
C LYS A 2 23.54 -45.33 13.83
N LYS A 3 22.62 -45.57 12.89
CA LYS A 3 21.67 -44.55 12.44
C LYS A 3 20.66 -44.32 13.57
N LYS A 4 20.58 -43.10 14.11
CA LYS A 4 19.46 -42.68 14.97
C LYS A 4 18.21 -42.67 14.10
N ALA A 5 17.27 -43.57 14.37
CA ALA A 5 15.94 -43.52 13.79
C ALA A 5 15.06 -42.63 14.69
N PHE A 6 14.41 -41.64 14.10
CA PHE A 6 13.40 -40.80 14.79
C PHE A 6 12.13 -41.62 15.03
N THR A 7 11.47 -41.41 16.16
CA THR A 7 10.18 -42.05 16.44
C THR A 7 9.05 -41.28 15.78
N LEU A 8 8.00 -41.99 15.34
CA LEU A 8 6.80 -41.36 14.77
C LEU A 8 6.11 -40.43 15.80
N ILE A 9 6.15 -40.78 17.08
CA ILE A 9 5.53 -39.99 18.14
C ILE A 9 6.26 -38.66 18.38
N GLU A 10 7.60 -38.63 18.29
CA GLU A 10 8.37 -37.38 18.35
C GLU A 10 7.94 -36.44 17.24
N LEU A 11 7.78 -36.95 16.01
CA LEU A 11 7.38 -36.13 14.88
C LEU A 11 5.93 -35.63 15.00
N MET A 12 5.02 -36.44 15.54
CA MET A 12 3.63 -36.03 15.76
C MET A 12 3.50 -34.86 16.74
N ILE A 13 4.23 -34.89 17.86
CA ILE A 13 4.18 -33.82 18.85
C ILE A 13 4.76 -32.52 18.27
N VAL A 14 5.84 -32.61 17.49
CA VAL A 14 6.45 -31.44 16.84
C VAL A 14 5.48 -30.77 15.87
N VAL A 15 4.79 -31.55 15.02
CA VAL A 15 3.81 -31.00 14.08
C VAL A 15 2.61 -30.39 14.82
N ALA A 16 2.17 -30.98 15.93
CA ALA A 16 1.10 -30.42 16.75
C ALA A 16 1.48 -29.04 17.34
N ILE A 17 2.70 -28.89 17.87
CA ILE A 17 3.19 -27.61 18.42
C ILE A 17 3.33 -26.56 17.30
N ILE A 18 3.92 -26.92 16.15
CA ILE A 18 4.04 -26.01 15.00
C ILE A 18 2.66 -25.59 14.50
N GLY A 19 1.67 -26.49 14.50
CA GLY A 19 0.30 -26.19 14.11
C GLY A 19 -0.35 -25.11 15.00
N ILE A 20 -0.19 -25.21 16.31
CA ILE A 20 -0.71 -24.21 17.27
C ILE A 20 -0.03 -22.85 17.06
N LEU A 21 1.30 -22.84 16.90
CA LEU A 21 2.05 -21.61 16.65
C LEU A 21 1.64 -20.96 15.32
N ALA A 22 1.48 -21.75 14.26
CA ALA A 22 1.08 -21.27 12.94
C ALA A 22 -0.33 -20.67 12.95
N ALA A 23 -1.28 -21.28 13.66
CA ALA A 23 -2.65 -20.79 13.76
C ALA A 23 -2.74 -19.35 14.33
N ILE A 24 -1.86 -19.01 15.27
CA ILE A 24 -1.79 -17.67 15.86
C ILE A 24 -0.91 -16.72 15.01
N ALA A 25 0.19 -17.23 14.47
CA ALA A 25 1.18 -16.42 13.76
C ALA A 25 0.69 -15.96 12.37
N ILE A 26 0.03 -16.83 11.61
CA ILE A 26 -0.41 -16.53 10.24
C ILE A 26 -1.33 -15.30 10.15
N PRO A 27 -2.45 -15.20 10.91
CA PRO A 27 -3.33 -14.05 10.79
C PRO A 27 -2.64 -12.74 11.21
N ASN A 28 -1.79 -12.80 12.24
CA ASN A 28 -1.00 -11.65 12.69
C ASN A 28 0.02 -11.20 11.64
N PHE A 29 0.66 -12.14 10.96
CA PHE A 29 1.62 -11.86 9.90
C PHE A 29 0.95 -11.19 8.67
N VAL A 30 -0.25 -11.63 8.29
CA VAL A 30 -1.03 -10.99 7.21
C VAL A 30 -1.39 -9.55 7.59
N LYS A 31 -1.84 -9.30 8.82
CA LYS A 31 -2.12 -7.93 9.31
C LYS A 31 -0.86 -7.05 9.32
N PHE A 32 0.28 -7.61 9.73
CA PHE A 32 1.56 -6.89 9.72
C PHE A 32 1.97 -6.49 8.30
N GLN A 33 1.86 -7.42 7.33
CA GLN A 33 2.10 -7.10 5.92
C GLN A 33 1.16 -6.00 5.42
N CYS A 34 -0.13 -6.07 5.76
CA CYS A 34 -1.11 -5.05 5.40
C CYS A 34 -0.71 -3.65 5.90
N ARG A 35 -0.34 -3.53 7.18
CA ARG A 35 0.12 -2.27 7.78
C ARG A 35 1.42 -1.74 7.17
N SER A 36 2.34 -2.64 6.82
CA SER A 36 3.56 -2.26 6.09
C SER A 36 3.22 -1.61 4.74
N LYS A 37 2.21 -2.13 4.05
CA LYS A 37 1.74 -1.58 2.77
C LYS A 37 0.95 -0.29 2.90
N GLN A 38 0.18 -0.13 3.96
CA GLN A 38 -0.43 1.15 4.32
C GLN A 38 0.63 2.23 4.59
N SER A 39 1.72 1.88 5.27
CA SER A 39 2.81 2.84 5.50
C SER A 39 3.51 3.26 4.20
N GLU A 40 3.64 2.33 3.25
CA GLU A 40 4.16 2.60 1.90
C GLU A 40 3.24 3.58 1.14
N ALA A 41 1.92 3.32 1.14
CA ALA A 41 0.93 4.21 0.53
C ALA A 41 0.97 5.62 1.14
N LYS A 42 1.02 5.73 2.47
CA LYS A 42 1.16 7.02 3.16
C LYS A 42 2.42 7.79 2.72
N GLY A 43 3.55 7.10 2.58
CA GLY A 43 4.80 7.70 2.09
C GLY A 43 4.67 8.19 0.65
N ASN A 44 4.08 7.37 -0.21
CA ASN A 44 3.82 7.72 -1.61
C ASN A 44 2.87 8.92 -1.75
N MET A 45 1.82 9.00 -0.94
CA MET A 45 0.91 10.15 -0.93
C MET A 45 1.62 11.46 -0.58
N LYS A 46 2.57 11.42 0.37
CA LYS A 46 3.42 12.58 0.67
C LYS A 46 4.33 12.95 -0.49
N ALA A 47 4.88 11.98 -1.20
CA ALA A 47 5.71 12.25 -2.37
C ALA A 47 4.90 12.94 -3.48
N ILE A 48 3.66 12.49 -3.71
CA ILE A 48 2.73 13.16 -4.65
C ILE A 48 2.45 14.59 -4.21
N TYR A 49 2.13 14.83 -2.93
CA TYR A 49 1.91 16.18 -2.41
C TYR A 49 3.11 17.11 -2.69
N VAL A 50 4.33 16.66 -2.42
CA VAL A 50 5.55 17.46 -2.68
C VAL A 50 5.73 17.73 -4.18
N GLY A 51 5.46 16.73 -5.03
CA GLY A 51 5.54 16.89 -6.48
C GLY A 51 4.51 17.89 -7.03
N GLU A 52 3.29 17.83 -6.52
CA GLU A 52 2.20 18.76 -6.87
C GLU A 52 2.46 20.19 -6.38
N GLU A 53 2.99 20.35 -5.17
CA GLU A 53 3.41 21.66 -4.66
C GLU A 53 4.52 22.27 -5.53
N SER A 54 5.50 21.46 -5.93
CA SER A 54 6.59 21.90 -6.82
C SER A 54 6.05 22.29 -8.19
N TYR A 55 5.14 21.48 -8.75
CA TYR A 55 4.52 21.75 -10.04
C TYR A 55 3.66 23.03 -10.01
N ARG A 56 2.88 23.24 -8.96
CA ARG A 56 2.09 24.47 -8.77
C ARG A 56 3.00 25.69 -8.67
N ALA A 57 4.13 25.59 -7.96
CA ALA A 57 5.07 26.71 -7.84
C ALA A 57 5.67 27.14 -9.19
N GLU A 58 5.72 26.24 -10.18
CA GLU A 58 6.23 26.52 -11.53
C GLU A 58 5.13 26.91 -12.53
N ASN A 59 3.91 26.38 -12.38
CA ASN A 59 2.85 26.45 -13.40
C ASN A 59 1.56 27.14 -12.92
N ASP A 60 1.54 27.69 -11.70
CA ASP A 60 0.38 28.34 -11.06
C ASP A 60 -0.89 27.46 -10.99
N THR A 61 -0.77 26.16 -11.21
CA THR A 61 -1.87 25.20 -11.14
C THR A 61 -1.38 23.82 -10.73
N TYR A 62 -2.21 23.05 -10.04
CA TYR A 62 -2.01 21.62 -9.87
C TYR A 62 -2.35 20.85 -11.15
N ILE A 63 -1.75 19.68 -11.33
CA ILE A 63 -2.00 18.82 -12.49
C ILE A 63 -2.95 17.69 -12.12
N SER A 64 -3.84 17.33 -13.05
CA SER A 64 -4.72 16.18 -12.90
C SER A 64 -4.11 14.95 -13.56
N PHE A 65 -4.10 13.83 -12.85
CA PHE A 65 -3.76 12.51 -13.40
C PHE A 65 -4.95 11.55 -13.24
N PRO A 66 -5.96 11.62 -14.14
CA PRO A 66 -7.08 10.69 -14.15
C PRO A 66 -6.60 9.27 -14.48
N ASN A 67 -6.88 8.37 -13.55
CA ASN A 67 -6.69 6.93 -13.51
C ASN A 67 -6.75 6.12 -14.83
N THR A 68 -5.77 6.25 -15.74
CA THR A 68 -5.50 5.22 -16.76
C THR A 68 -4.00 5.10 -17.06
N SER A 69 -3.43 3.97 -16.62
CA SER A 69 -2.01 3.63 -16.67
C SER A 69 -1.08 4.47 -15.78
N LEU A 70 -0.56 3.78 -14.77
CA LEU A 70 0.37 4.24 -13.74
C LEU A 70 1.72 4.80 -14.26
N ALA A 71 1.91 4.84 -15.57
CA ALA A 71 3.18 5.13 -16.23
C ALA A 71 3.20 6.45 -17.02
N SER A 72 2.05 7.01 -17.41
CA SER A 72 2.03 8.15 -18.35
C SER A 72 1.81 9.52 -17.71
N GLN A 73 1.18 9.64 -16.54
CA GLN A 73 0.67 10.94 -16.08
C GLN A 73 1.30 11.49 -14.78
N THR A 74 1.88 10.64 -13.92
CA THR A 74 2.61 11.09 -12.72
C THR A 74 4.05 11.55 -13.02
N ASN A 75 4.49 11.45 -14.28
CA ASN A 75 5.81 11.91 -14.72
C ASN A 75 5.97 13.42 -14.64
N ALA A 76 4.87 14.18 -14.78
CA ALA A 76 4.89 15.63 -14.66
C ALA A 76 5.32 16.10 -13.27
N ILE A 77 5.01 15.31 -12.23
CA ILE A 77 5.40 15.57 -10.83
C ILE A 77 6.57 14.68 -10.37
N GLY A 78 7.21 13.95 -11.28
CA GLY A 78 8.36 13.08 -10.98
C GLY A 78 8.07 11.88 -10.07
N PHE A 79 6.80 11.52 -9.86
CA PHE A 79 6.40 10.40 -9.01
C PHE A 79 6.10 9.17 -9.84
N GLN A 80 6.68 8.02 -9.48
CA GLN A 80 6.27 6.72 -10.02
C GLN A 80 6.46 5.64 -8.95
N PRO A 81 5.41 4.87 -8.61
CA PRO A 81 5.57 3.73 -7.71
C PRO A 81 6.37 2.63 -8.42
N LYS A 82 7.52 2.26 -7.86
CA LYS A 82 8.37 1.18 -8.37
C LYS A 82 8.01 -0.15 -7.74
N GLY A 83 7.97 -1.20 -8.54
CA GLY A 83 7.80 -2.58 -8.08
C GLY A 83 7.02 -3.43 -9.06
N ASN A 84 7.16 -4.75 -8.95
CA ASN A 84 6.47 -5.70 -9.82
C ASN A 84 4.99 -5.91 -9.43
N LYS A 85 4.60 -5.47 -8.21
CA LYS A 85 3.25 -5.61 -7.66
C LYS A 85 2.81 -4.29 -7.05
N ILE A 86 2.16 -3.46 -7.87
CA ILE A 86 1.71 -2.13 -7.42
C ILE A 86 0.31 -2.26 -6.86
N ARG A 87 0.25 -2.27 -5.51
CA ARG A 87 -0.96 -2.56 -4.75
C ARG A 87 -1.92 -1.37 -4.65
N TYR A 88 -1.43 -0.15 -4.84
CA TYR A 88 -2.25 1.06 -4.82
C TYR A 88 -2.18 1.76 -6.17
N VAL A 89 -3.33 2.25 -6.62
CA VAL A 89 -3.47 3.16 -7.74
C VAL A 89 -3.71 4.55 -7.19
N TYR A 90 -2.95 5.52 -7.69
CA TYR A 90 -3.05 6.92 -7.30
C TYR A 90 -3.80 7.69 -8.36
N LYS A 91 -4.73 8.54 -7.95
CA LYS A 91 -5.55 9.38 -8.84
C LYS A 91 -5.74 10.75 -8.22
N THR A 92 -5.85 11.79 -9.03
CA THR A 92 -6.36 13.08 -8.56
C THR A 92 -7.87 13.03 -8.40
N ASN A 93 -8.38 13.68 -7.36
CA ASN A 93 -9.81 13.94 -7.17
C ASN A 93 -10.15 15.43 -7.38
N ALA A 94 -9.16 16.32 -7.22
CA ALA A 94 -9.25 17.75 -7.53
C ALA A 94 -7.87 18.26 -7.96
N ALA A 95 -7.82 19.08 -9.01
CA ALA A 95 -6.63 19.79 -9.43
C ALA A 95 -7.04 21.11 -10.11
N ASN A 96 -6.71 22.23 -9.48
CA ASN A 96 -6.90 23.57 -10.02
C ASN A 96 -5.80 24.52 -9.48
N GLN A 97 -5.99 25.85 -9.56
CA GLN A 97 -4.98 26.81 -9.09
C GLN A 97 -4.81 26.85 -7.56
N THR A 98 -5.86 26.50 -6.82
CA THR A 98 -5.92 26.71 -5.36
C THR A 98 -6.14 25.44 -4.55
N ALA A 99 -6.66 24.38 -5.17
CA ALA A 99 -7.02 23.14 -4.50
C ALA A 99 -6.45 21.93 -5.24
N PHE A 100 -5.95 20.99 -4.44
CA PHE A 100 -5.41 19.72 -4.86
C PHE A 100 -5.98 18.62 -3.98
N GLY A 101 -6.35 17.51 -4.59
CA GLY A 101 -6.44 16.29 -3.84
C GLY A 101 -6.14 15.07 -4.69
N ALA A 102 -5.60 14.06 -4.01
CA ALA A 102 -5.35 12.76 -4.60
C ALA A 102 -5.79 11.65 -3.67
N ASP A 103 -6.29 10.57 -4.26
CA ASP A 103 -6.66 9.36 -3.57
C ASP A 103 -5.72 8.22 -3.98
N ALA A 104 -5.32 7.38 -3.02
CA ALA A 104 -4.78 6.06 -3.29
C ALA A 104 -5.84 5.00 -2.99
N THR A 105 -6.22 4.23 -3.99
CA THR A 105 -7.16 3.10 -3.85
C THR A 105 -6.46 1.79 -4.16
N VAL A 106 -6.89 0.71 -3.53
CA VAL A 106 -6.34 -0.63 -3.82
C VAL A 106 -6.51 -0.98 -5.30
N ASN A 107 -5.45 -1.53 -5.89
CA ASN A 107 -5.47 -2.05 -7.24
C ASN A 107 -6.39 -3.29 -7.28
N PRO A 108 -7.42 -3.30 -8.15
CA PRO A 108 -8.42 -4.37 -8.20
C PRO A 108 -7.85 -5.75 -8.55
N THR A 109 -6.63 -5.82 -9.08
CA THR A 109 -5.92 -7.10 -9.31
C THR A 109 -5.40 -7.76 -8.03
N PHE A 110 -5.47 -7.08 -6.88
CA PHE A 110 -5.07 -7.58 -5.56
C PHE A 110 -6.29 -7.69 -4.62
N VAL A 111 -7.12 -8.70 -4.85
CA VAL A 111 -8.24 -9.06 -3.96
C VAL A 111 -7.77 -9.94 -2.80
N GLY A 112 -8.12 -9.58 -1.56
CA GLY A 112 -8.00 -10.46 -0.38
C GLY A 112 -7.31 -9.87 0.86
N GLU A 113 -6.38 -8.94 0.72
CA GLU A 113 -5.58 -8.44 1.87
C GLU A 113 -5.87 -6.98 2.26
N LEU A 114 -6.42 -6.18 1.35
CA LEU A 114 -6.56 -4.72 1.49
C LEU A 114 -7.96 -4.22 1.09
N SER A 115 -8.96 -5.11 0.94
CA SER A 115 -10.29 -4.79 0.41
C SER A 115 -10.82 -3.45 0.94
N ASN A 116 -10.96 -2.47 0.04
CA ASN A 116 -11.46 -1.11 0.31
C ASN A 116 -10.52 -0.13 1.04
N ASP A 117 -9.20 -0.37 1.11
CA ASP A 117 -8.28 0.62 1.69
C ASP A 117 -8.18 1.88 0.80
N VAL A 118 -8.47 3.06 1.37
CA VAL A 118 -8.44 4.34 0.66
C VAL A 118 -7.67 5.37 1.46
N TRP A 119 -6.61 5.89 0.87
CA TRP A 119 -5.88 7.06 1.37
C TRP A 119 -6.27 8.28 0.58
N SER A 120 -6.30 9.43 1.23
CA SER A 120 -6.47 10.73 0.60
C SER A 120 -5.40 11.69 1.08
N VAL A 121 -5.02 12.63 0.21
CA VAL A 121 -4.18 13.77 0.52
C VAL A 121 -4.78 15.02 -0.11
N SER A 122 -4.68 16.14 0.58
CA SER A 122 -5.12 17.45 0.09
C SER A 122 -3.97 18.48 0.05
N GLU A 123 -4.24 19.65 -0.51
CA GLU A 123 -3.34 20.82 -0.55
C GLU A 123 -2.85 21.27 0.84
N ALA A 124 -3.58 20.93 1.90
CA ALA A 124 -3.21 21.23 3.28
C ALA A 124 -2.22 20.21 3.90
N ASN A 125 -1.64 19.31 3.09
CA ASN A 125 -0.78 18.21 3.55
C ASN A 125 -1.49 17.27 4.55
N ASN A 126 -2.81 17.15 4.45
CA ASN A 126 -3.59 16.28 5.32
C ASN A 126 -3.68 14.88 4.71
N VAL A 127 -2.71 14.01 5.03
CA VAL A 127 -2.72 12.62 4.57
C VAL A 127 -3.55 11.75 5.54
N ALA A 128 -4.73 11.32 5.10
CA ALA A 128 -5.66 10.55 5.90
C ALA A 128 -5.95 9.17 5.29
N ASN A 129 -6.19 8.19 6.14
CA ASN A 129 -6.79 6.92 5.72
C ASN A 129 -8.31 7.04 5.88
N SER A 130 -9.00 7.26 4.77
CA SER A 130 -10.44 7.49 4.72
C SER A 130 -11.24 6.19 4.83
N THR A 131 -10.65 5.04 4.52
CA THR A 131 -11.26 3.72 4.72
C THR A 131 -10.14 2.72 5.00
N ASN A 132 -10.08 2.19 6.23
CA ASN A 132 -9.00 1.31 6.65
C ASN A 132 -9.31 -0.16 6.32
N GLY A 133 -8.66 -0.69 5.28
CA GLY A 133 -8.83 -2.08 4.84
C GLY A 133 -8.05 -3.12 5.64
N CYS A 134 -7.23 -2.71 6.62
CA CYS A 134 -6.29 -3.58 7.37
C CYS A 134 -6.70 -3.85 8.83
N GLN A 135 -8.00 -3.78 9.17
CA GLN A 135 -8.48 -4.00 10.54
C GLN A 135 -8.58 -5.48 10.93
#